data_AF-W1NY09-F1
#
_entry.id   AF-W1NY09-F1
#
_cell.length_a   1.000
_cell.length_b   1.000
_cell.length_c   1.000
_cell.angle_alpha   90.00
_cell.angle_beta   90.00
_cell.angle_gamma   90.00
#
_symmetry.space_group_name_H-M   'P 1'
#
loop_
_entity.id
_entity.type
_entity.pdbx_description
1 polymer ?
#
loop_
_entity_poly.entity_id
_entity_poly.type
_entity_poly.pdbx_seq_one_letter_code
_entity_poly.pdbx_strand_id
1 'polypeptide(L)'
;MAVELQRSCRSLRQLKLKGYTFYDIDIAHIAKHVKGIKALVLEFLYIYKEDVAHFLKACKELDSFILFYGEGFKMDPEILWLVSGIRDFRIFKLDCYNNMSY
;
A
#
# COMPACT_ATOMS: atom_id res chain seq x y z
N MET A 1 6.73 -21.27 -4.75
CA MET A 1 7.65 -21.17 -3.60
C MET A 1 7.07 -20.16 -2.62
N ALA A 2 6.36 -20.65 -1.59
CA ALA A 2 5.65 -19.82 -0.63
C ALA A 2 6.60 -19.35 0.49
N VAL A 3 7.24 -18.22 0.22
CA VAL A 3 7.57 -17.11 1.15
C VAL A 3 7.67 -17.47 2.65
N GLU A 4 8.89 -17.78 3.09
CA GLU A 4 9.34 -17.89 4.49
C GLU A 4 9.32 -16.56 5.29
N LEU A 5 8.47 -15.59 4.94
CA LEU A 5 8.37 -14.32 5.70
C LEU A 5 7.73 -14.51 7.10
N GLN A 6 7.17 -15.69 7.37
CA GLN A 6 6.32 -15.93 8.54
C GLN A 6 7.08 -15.99 9.87
N ARG A 7 8.41 -16.18 9.90
CA ARG A 7 9.16 -16.36 11.16
C ARG A 7 10.01 -15.18 11.60
N SER A 8 10.38 -14.24 10.72
CA SER A 8 11.36 -13.19 11.05
C SER A 8 10.80 -11.77 11.22
N CYS A 9 9.52 -11.53 10.92
CA CYS A 9 8.95 -10.17 10.87
C CYS A 9 8.18 -9.73 12.14
N ARG A 10 8.40 -10.34 13.32
CA ARG A 10 7.75 -9.91 14.58
C ARG A 10 8.07 -8.47 14.98
N SER A 11 9.14 -7.89 14.45
CA SER A 11 9.57 -6.50 14.68
C SER A 11 9.32 -5.58 13.48
N LEU A 12 8.77 -6.10 12.37
CA LEU A 12 8.54 -5.30 11.18
C LEU A 12 7.39 -4.33 11.45
N ARG A 13 7.74 -3.07 11.72
CA ARG A 13 6.78 -1.97 11.96
C ARG A 13 6.58 -1.10 10.75
N GLN A 14 7.43 -1.25 9.73
CA GLN A 14 7.40 -0.45 8.52
C GLN A 14 7.47 -1.37 7.30
N LEU A 15 6.64 -1.11 6.31
CA LEU A 15 6.65 -1.81 5.04
C LEU A 15 6.59 -0.80 3.91
N LYS A 16 7.53 -0.92 2.96
CA LYS A 16 7.48 -0.19 1.70
C LYS A 16 7.35 -1.21 0.56
N LEU A 17 6.31 -1.07 -0.24
CA LEU A 17 6.11 -1.83 -1.47
C LEU A 17 6.23 -0.87 -2.66
N LYS A 18 7.06 -1.24 -3.63
CA LYS A 18 7.25 -0.49 -4.87
C LYS A 18 7.12 -1.42 -6.06
N GLY A 19 6.44 -0.99 -7.11
CA GLY A 19 6.30 -1.79 -8.33
C GLY A 19 5.57 -1.08 -9.45
N TYR A 20 5.34 -1.80 -10.55
CA TYR A 20 4.50 -1.30 -11.64
C TYR A 20 3.02 -1.42 -11.28
N THR A 21 2.60 -2.62 -10.87
CA THR A 21 1.23 -2.96 -10.44
C THR A 21 1.23 -4.25 -9.62
N PHE A 22 0.08 -4.68 -9.10
CA PHE A 22 -0.09 -5.91 -8.32
C PHE A 22 -0.59 -7.12 -9.15
N TYR A 23 -0.46 -7.10 -10.48
CA TYR A 23 -0.84 -8.23 -11.33
C TYR A 23 -0.20 -9.54 -10.82
N ASP A 24 -1.03 -10.58 -10.65
CA ASP A 24 -0.68 -11.91 -10.12
C ASP A 24 -0.17 -11.96 -8.66
N ILE A 25 -0.19 -10.83 -7.94
CA ILE A 25 0.13 -10.81 -6.51
C ILE A 25 -1.15 -10.96 -5.71
N ASP A 26 -1.25 -12.05 -4.94
CA ASP A 26 -2.31 -12.21 -3.95
C ASP A 26 -2.11 -11.21 -2.80
N ILE A 27 -2.68 -10.01 -2.96
CA ILE A 27 -2.67 -8.95 -1.94
C ILE A 27 -3.27 -9.46 -0.64
N ALA A 28 -4.28 -10.34 -0.68
CA ALA A 28 -4.85 -10.92 0.53
C ALA A 28 -3.83 -11.81 1.26
N HIS A 29 -2.91 -12.46 0.54
CA HIS A 29 -1.79 -13.17 1.13
C HIS A 29 -0.83 -12.22 1.84
N ILE A 30 -0.39 -11.14 1.17
CA ILE A 30 0.51 -10.14 1.79
C ILE A 30 -0.15 -9.50 3.01
N ALA A 31 -1.41 -9.07 2.86
CA ALA A 31 -2.24 -8.47 3.90
C ALA A 31 -2.29 -9.30 5.20
N LYS A 32 -2.33 -10.64 5.09
CA LYS A 32 -2.33 -11.53 6.26
C LYS A 32 -1.06 -11.43 7.11
N HIS A 33 0.07 -11.06 6.51
CA HIS A 33 1.38 -11.01 7.16
C HIS A 33 1.76 -9.62 7.69
N VAL A 34 0.98 -8.58 7.39
CA VAL A 34 1.35 -7.18 7.66
C VAL A 34 0.47 -6.51 8.72
N LYS A 35 -0.29 -7.28 9.50
CA LYS A 35 -1.27 -6.76 10.47
C LYS A 35 -0.69 -5.82 11.53
N GLY A 36 0.56 -6.04 11.95
CA GLY A 36 1.26 -5.24 12.97
C GLY A 36 2.09 -4.08 12.40
N ILE A 37 1.91 -3.73 11.13
CA ILE A 37 2.62 -2.60 10.52
C ILE A 37 2.04 -1.28 11.03
N LYS A 38 2.93 -0.38 11.46
CA LYS A 38 2.63 0.99 11.87
C LYS A 38 2.87 2.03 10.79
N ALA A 39 3.76 1.76 9.84
CA ALA A 39 4.00 2.63 8.69
C ALA A 39 3.96 1.86 7.38
N LEU A 40 3.07 2.22 6.46
CA LEU A 40 2.95 1.60 5.16
C LEU A 40 3.19 2.62 4.05
N VAL A 41 4.11 2.32 3.15
CA VAL A 41 4.36 3.10 1.94
C VAL A 41 4.07 2.22 0.72
N LEU A 42 3.16 2.65 -0.13
CA LEU A 42 2.87 2.02 -1.42
C LEU A 42 3.32 2.96 -2.53
N GLU A 43 4.15 2.50 -3.45
CA GLU A 43 4.67 3.29 -4.57
C GLU A 43 4.51 2.52 -5.89
N PHE A 44 3.43 2.80 -6.60
CA PHE A 44 3.05 2.04 -7.80
C PHE A 44 2.70 2.95 -8.98
N LEU A 45 3.10 2.57 -10.19
CA LEU A 45 2.65 3.29 -11.39
C LEU A 45 1.16 3.07 -11.65
N TYR A 46 0.65 1.88 -11.32
CA TYR A 46 -0.74 1.54 -11.49
C TYR A 46 -1.24 0.71 -10.31
N ILE A 47 -2.16 1.27 -9.53
CA ILE A 47 -2.71 0.65 -8.33
C ILE A 47 -4.19 0.98 -8.22
N TYR A 48 -5.01 -0.03 -7.95
CA TYR A 48 -6.44 0.16 -7.82
C TYR A 48 -6.82 0.52 -6.38
N LYS A 49 -8.00 1.13 -6.25
CA LYS A 49 -8.57 1.46 -4.94
C LYS A 49 -8.72 0.20 -4.07
N GLU A 50 -9.16 -0.90 -4.66
CA GLU A 50 -9.42 -2.17 -4.00
C GLU A 50 -8.15 -2.72 -3.35
N ASP A 51 -7.02 -2.60 -4.04
CA ASP A 51 -5.70 -3.00 -3.56
C ASP A 51 -5.31 -2.21 -2.30
N VAL A 52 -5.48 -0.88 -2.36
CA VAL A 52 -5.22 0.01 -1.22
C VAL A 52 -6.16 -0.32 -0.04
N ALA A 53 -7.45 -0.52 -0.32
CA ALA A 53 -8.44 -0.85 0.70
C ALA A 53 -8.11 -2.18 1.40
N HIS A 54 -7.59 -3.18 0.67
CA HIS A 54 -7.14 -4.43 1.27
C HIS A 54 -6.04 -4.23 2.31
N PHE A 55 -5.03 -3.41 2.01
CA PHE A 55 -3.97 -3.10 2.96
C PHE A 55 -4.49 -2.32 4.17
N LEU A 56 -5.30 -1.28 3.96
CA LEU A 56 -5.88 -0.47 5.05
C LEU A 56 -6.81 -1.31 5.95
N LYS A 57 -7.53 -2.28 5.38
CA LYS A 57 -8.36 -3.20 6.17
C LYS A 57 -7.53 -4.18 7.00
N ALA A 58 -6.36 -4.58 6.52
CA ALA A 58 -5.52 -5.57 7.17
C ALA A 58 -4.60 -4.98 8.25
N CYS A 59 -4.03 -3.79 8.02
CA CYS A 59 -3.09 -3.14 8.93
C CYS A 59 -3.83 -2.24 9.94
N LYS A 60 -4.32 -2.83 11.04
CA LYS A 60 -5.13 -2.11 12.04
C LYS A 60 -4.34 -1.19 12.97
N GLU A 61 -3.01 -1.34 12.99
CA GLU A 61 -2.11 -0.55 13.85
C GLU A 61 -1.40 0.58 13.09
N LEU A 62 -1.90 0.95 11.90
CA LEU A 62 -1.31 1.99 11.06
C LEU A 62 -1.34 3.36 11.74
N ASP A 63 -0.16 3.90 12.01
CA ASP A 63 0.07 5.28 12.44
C ASP A 63 0.39 6.19 11.24
N SER A 64 0.99 5.65 10.17
CA SER A 64 1.36 6.37 8.96
C SER A 64 1.08 5.58 7.68
N PHE A 65 0.44 6.20 6.69
CA PHE A 65 0.20 5.64 5.37
C PHE A 65 0.55 6.66 4.28
N ILE A 66 1.42 6.25 3.36
CA ILE A 66 1.81 7.07 2.22
C ILE A 66 1.57 6.29 0.93
N LEU A 67 0.80 6.88 0.02
CA LEU A 67 0.57 6.35 -1.32
C LEU A 67 1.21 7.25 -2.37
N PHE A 68 2.08 6.68 -3.18
CA PHE A 68 2.51 7.24 -4.46
C PHE A 68 1.87 6.41 -5.57
N TYR A 69 1.08 7.04 -6.43
CA TYR A 69 0.38 6.34 -7.51
C TYR A 69 0.48 7.09 -8.83
N GLY A 70 0.67 6.40 -9.95
CA GLY A 70 0.54 7.02 -11.28
C GLY A 70 -0.92 7.13 -11.70
N GLU A 71 -1.56 5.99 -11.95
CA GLU A 71 -2.94 5.88 -12.42
C GLU A 71 -3.71 4.77 -11.67
N GLY A 72 -5.03 4.72 -11.84
CA GLY A 72 -5.89 3.64 -11.33
C GLY A 72 -6.46 3.85 -9.91
N PHE A 73 -5.85 4.73 -9.10
CA PHE A 73 -6.35 5.04 -7.77
C PHE A 73 -7.27 6.26 -7.80
N LYS A 74 -8.41 6.16 -7.12
CA LYS A 74 -9.34 7.25 -6.90
C LYS A 74 -9.72 7.31 -5.43
N MET A 75 -9.57 8.49 -4.83
CA MET A 75 -10.07 8.75 -3.49
C MET A 75 -11.60 8.68 -3.47
N ASP A 76 -12.15 7.99 -2.49
CA ASP A 76 -13.60 7.90 -2.28
C ASP A 76 -13.96 7.83 -0.78
N PRO A 77 -15.25 7.86 -0.42
CA PRO A 77 -15.68 7.83 0.98
C PRO A 77 -15.20 6.60 1.76
N GLU A 78 -15.04 5.43 1.11
CA GLU A 78 -14.56 4.23 1.78
C GLU A 78 -13.10 4.40 2.21
N ILE A 79 -12.24 4.87 1.30
CA ILE A 79 -10.83 5.12 1.63
C ILE A 79 -10.72 6.20 2.71
N LEU A 80 -11.49 7.29 2.60
CA LEU A 80 -11.50 8.36 3.63
C LEU A 80 -11.88 7.82 5.01
N TRP A 81 -12.87 6.93 5.08
CA TRP A 81 -13.25 6.28 6.32
C TRP A 81 -12.12 5.38 6.86
N LEU A 82 -11.51 4.56 5.99
CA LEU A 82 -10.41 3.65 6.36
C LEU A 82 -9.17 4.37 6.88
N VAL A 83 -8.87 5.57 6.37
CA VAL A 83 -7.69 6.35 6.76
C VAL A 83 -7.98 7.37 7.86
N SER A 84 -9.23 7.53 8.28
CA SER A 84 -9.65 8.53 9.28
C SER A 84 -8.94 8.43 10.64
N GLY A 85 -8.51 7.22 11.01
CA GLY A 85 -7.76 6.96 12.25
C GLY A 85 -6.24 7.04 12.09
N ILE A 86 -5.72 7.28 10.89
CA ILE A 86 -4.28 7.30 10.61
C ILE A 86 -3.74 8.70 10.86
N ARG A 87 -2.70 8.81 11.70
CA ARG A 87 -2.15 10.11 12.13
C ARG A 87 -1.42 10.84 11.00
N ASP A 88 -0.64 10.11 10.20
CA ASP A 88 0.11 10.68 9.07
C ASP A 88 -0.34 10.00 7.77
N PHE A 89 -1.20 10.69 7.03
CA PHE A 89 -1.77 10.19 5.78
C PHE A 89 -1.41 11.12 4.63
N ARG A 90 -0.75 10.57 3.60
CA ARG A 90 -0.35 11.35 2.42
C ARG A 90 -0.57 10.58 1.14
N ILE A 91 -1.01 11.29 0.11
CA ILE A 91 -1.20 10.75 -1.22
C ILE A 91 -0.51 11.67 -2.22
N PHE A 92 0.28 11.07 -3.10
CA PHE A 92 1.04 11.74 -4.14
C PHE A 92 0.72 11.08 -5.48
N LYS A 93 0.22 11.87 -6.44
CA LYS A 93 0.13 11.41 -7.83
C LYS A 93 1.51 11.54 -8.48
N LEU A 94 1.98 10.47 -9.12
CA LEU A 94 3.22 10.45 -9.88
C LEU A 94 2.94 11.02 -11.27
N ASP A 95 3.69 12.05 -11.66
CA ASP A 95 3.64 12.59 -13.02
C ASP A 95 4.38 11.65 -13.97
N CYS A 96 3.64 10.70 -14.57
CA CYS A 96 4.21 9.70 -15.48
C CYS A 96 4.68 10.26 -16.84
N TYR A 97 4.59 11.57 -17.08
CA TYR A 97 4.84 12.20 -18.39
C TYR A 97 6.26 12.73 -18.64
N ASN A 98 7.19 12.66 -17.67
CA ASN A 98 8.53 13.26 -17.82
C ASN A 98 9.69 12.29 -18.12
N ASN A 99 9.43 11.01 -18.41
CA ASN A 99 10.49 10.03 -18.74
C ASN A 99 10.28 9.33 -20.10
N MET A 100 9.65 10.00 -21.06
CA MET A 100 9.72 9.64 -22.49
C MET A 100 10.47 10.73 -23.26
N SER A 101 11.71 10.98 -22.85
CA SER A 101 12.70 11.59 -23.74
C SER A 101 13.41 10.44 -24.44
N TYR A 102 13.01 10.18 -25.68
CA TYR A 102 13.70 9.30 -26.63
C TYR A 102 15.13 9.79 -26.89
#